data_AF-A0A954VHD2-F1
#
_entry.id   AF-A0A954VHD2-F1
#
_cell.length_a   1.000
_cell.length_b   1.000
_cell.length_c   1.000
_cell.angle_alpha   90.00
_cell.angle_beta   90.00
_cell.angle_gamma   90.00
#
_symmetry.space_group_name_H-M   'P 1'
#
loop_
_entity.id
_entity.type
_entity.pdbx_description
1 polymer ?
#
loop_
_entity_poly.entity_id
_entity_poly.type
_entity_poly.pdbx_seq_one_letter_code
_entity_poly.pdbx_strand_id
1 'polypeptide(L)'
;MRTSFCALLLCMSTLAGPCLGNTFVIQVNYSGDPTYQSAFDDAATMWTGLIAGYQNGVVTSRTFGSSYNIGQTVGTLFIDASVAPIDGVGGVLGSAGPDQRITDQAGFVLATDGTMNFDSADILNLFNSGRLSAVIAHEMAHVMGFGTLWTNNGVYVNGSGEFTGAAATAKWHSEFGQTGTPNVELGGGPGTANGHWDEVDGGGGSTGILDPLGRDMRLELMTGWIGSTSFVSEMTVASFVDIGFVAVPEPLSSLAILALVPYFVTRRQRVAR
;
A
#
# COMPACT_ATOMS: atom_id res chain seq x y z
N MET A 1 -53.67 -4.82 39.72
CA MET A 1 -52.96 -6.10 39.50
C MET A 1 -51.69 -5.78 38.72
N ARG A 2 -50.53 -6.15 39.26
CA ARG A 2 -49.21 -5.77 38.75
C ARG A 2 -48.86 -6.60 37.51
N THR A 3 -48.51 -5.93 36.42
CA THR A 3 -47.98 -6.52 35.19
C THR A 3 -46.48 -6.80 35.36
N SER A 4 -46.08 -8.07 35.34
CA SER A 4 -44.67 -8.48 35.27
C SER A 4 -44.22 -8.54 33.81
N PHE A 5 -43.22 -7.74 33.47
CA PHE A 5 -42.46 -7.88 32.23
C PHE A 5 -41.43 -9.00 32.39
N CYS A 6 -41.50 -10.00 31.52
CA CYS A 6 -40.50 -11.07 31.41
C CYS A 6 -39.43 -10.60 30.43
N ALA A 7 -38.23 -10.27 30.93
CA ALA A 7 -37.09 -9.90 30.10
C ALA A 7 -36.40 -11.18 29.61
N LEU A 8 -36.49 -11.44 28.30
CA LEU A 8 -35.76 -12.49 27.61
C LEU A 8 -34.32 -12.03 27.40
N LEU A 9 -33.37 -12.57 28.18
CA LEU A 9 -31.94 -12.31 28.03
C LEU A 9 -31.41 -13.12 26.85
N LEU A 10 -31.21 -12.50 25.68
CA LEU A 10 -30.45 -13.11 24.59
C LEU A 10 -28.96 -13.07 24.94
N CYS A 11 -28.38 -14.23 25.19
CA CYS A 11 -26.95 -14.42 25.33
C CYS A 11 -26.31 -14.32 23.94
N MET A 12 -25.70 -13.17 23.61
CA MET A 12 -24.81 -13.06 22.46
C MET A 12 -23.46 -13.67 22.83
N SER A 13 -23.25 -14.92 22.45
CA SER A 13 -21.94 -15.56 22.46
C SER A 13 -21.06 -14.94 21.37
N THR A 14 -20.20 -14.00 21.73
CA THR A 14 -19.09 -13.56 20.88
C THR A 14 -18.05 -14.67 20.85
N LEU A 15 -18.04 -15.47 19.78
CA LEU A 15 -16.89 -16.29 19.44
C LEU A 15 -15.78 -15.36 18.93
N ALA A 16 -15.05 -14.73 19.85
CA ALA A 16 -13.72 -14.22 19.55
C ALA A 16 -12.82 -15.45 19.38
N GLY A 17 -12.64 -15.88 18.13
CA GLY A 17 -11.56 -16.80 17.80
C GLY A 17 -10.21 -16.17 18.15
N PRO A 18 -9.21 -16.97 18.54
CA PRO A 18 -7.89 -16.43 18.86
C PRO A 18 -7.29 -15.76 17.62
N CYS A 19 -7.05 -14.45 17.64
CA CYS A 19 -6.22 -13.78 16.65
C CYS A 19 -4.75 -14.10 16.96
N LEU A 20 -4.29 -15.27 16.53
CA LEU A 20 -2.88 -15.61 16.54
C LEU A 20 -2.40 -15.70 15.09
N GLY A 21 -2.00 -14.55 14.56
CA GLY A 21 -1.10 -14.43 13.43
C GLY A 21 -0.12 -13.32 13.78
N ASN A 22 1.18 -13.59 13.66
CA ASN A 22 2.25 -12.66 14.04
C ASN A 22 1.95 -11.23 13.56
N THR A 23 2.01 -10.25 14.46
CA THR A 23 1.85 -8.83 14.14
C THR A 23 2.79 -8.47 12.99
N PHE A 24 2.22 -7.94 11.91
CA PHE A 24 3.02 -7.35 10.84
C PHE A 24 3.78 -6.13 11.38
N VAL A 25 5.10 -6.14 11.21
CA VAL A 25 5.99 -5.05 11.61
C VAL A 25 6.74 -4.56 10.39
N ILE A 26 6.88 -3.25 10.24
CA ILE A 26 7.81 -2.64 9.29
C ILE A 26 8.92 -1.99 10.10
N GLN A 27 10.17 -2.35 9.85
CA GLN A 27 11.34 -1.73 10.46
C GLN A 27 12.10 -0.95 9.40
N VAL A 28 12.12 0.37 9.54
CA VAL A 28 12.85 1.26 8.63
C VAL A 28 14.18 1.65 9.28
N ASN A 29 15.28 1.25 8.65
CA ASN A 29 16.62 1.75 8.91
C ASN A 29 16.88 2.95 8.00
N TYR A 30 16.50 4.13 8.47
CA TYR A 30 16.65 5.36 7.71
C TYR A 30 18.04 5.99 7.90
N SER A 31 18.65 6.37 6.79
CA SER A 31 19.92 7.11 6.73
C SER A 31 19.72 8.41 5.95
N GLY A 32 19.81 9.54 6.65
CA GLY A 32 19.64 10.86 6.04
C GLY A 32 19.48 11.96 7.09
N ASP A 33 18.89 13.08 6.70
CA ASP A 33 18.57 14.17 7.62
C ASP A 33 17.50 13.71 8.63
N PRO A 34 17.79 13.70 9.94
CA PRO A 34 16.84 13.25 10.97
C PRO A 34 15.49 13.98 10.96
N THR A 35 15.42 15.17 10.35
CA THR A 35 14.17 15.94 10.18
C THR A 35 13.08 15.15 9.46
N TYR A 36 13.46 14.23 8.55
CA TYR A 36 12.50 13.45 7.76
C TYR A 36 12.14 12.09 8.39
N GLN A 37 12.85 11.65 9.44
CA GLN A 37 12.67 10.32 10.07
C GLN A 37 11.21 10.04 10.43
N SER A 38 10.52 10.99 11.04
CA SER A 38 9.14 10.79 11.50
C SER A 38 8.18 10.46 10.36
N ALA A 39 8.43 10.95 9.14
CA ALA A 39 7.58 10.65 8.00
C ALA A 39 7.70 9.17 7.55
N PHE A 40 8.84 8.53 7.78
CA PHE A 40 9.02 7.08 7.60
C PHE A 40 8.30 6.28 8.68
N ASP A 41 8.39 6.72 9.93
CA ASP A 41 7.73 6.08 11.07
C ASP A 41 6.19 6.16 10.92
N ASP A 42 5.69 7.31 10.46
CA ASP A 42 4.26 7.53 10.18
C ASP A 42 3.76 6.62 9.05
N ALA A 43 4.52 6.48 7.97
CA ALA A 43 4.19 5.58 6.87
C ALA A 43 4.16 4.10 7.30
N ALA A 44 5.14 3.67 8.11
CA ALA A 44 5.16 2.33 8.69
C ALA A 44 3.96 2.09 9.61
N THR A 45 3.61 3.09 10.43
CA THR A 45 2.43 3.05 11.31
C THR A 45 1.14 2.95 10.51
N MET A 46 1.01 3.71 9.42
CA MET A 46 -0.15 3.66 8.53
C MET A 46 -0.35 2.26 7.95
N TRP A 47 0.69 1.67 7.35
CA TRP A 47 0.58 0.35 6.72
C TRP A 47 0.34 -0.78 7.73
N THR A 48 1.01 -0.74 8.90
CA THR A 48 0.76 -1.73 9.97
C THR A 48 -0.60 -1.55 10.65
N GLY A 49 -1.24 -0.38 10.51
CA GLY A 49 -2.63 -0.15 10.87
C GLY A 49 -3.65 -0.73 9.89
N LEU A 50 -3.27 -0.95 8.62
CA LEU A 50 -4.14 -1.51 7.57
C LEU A 50 -3.90 -3.00 7.31
N ILE A 51 -2.68 -3.48 7.57
CA ILE A 51 -2.24 -4.85 7.32
C ILE A 51 -1.86 -5.51 8.65
N ALA A 52 -2.57 -6.58 8.99
CA ALA A 52 -2.41 -7.27 10.26
C ALA A 52 -1.25 -8.27 10.27
N GLY A 53 -0.92 -8.84 9.11
CA GLY A 53 -0.04 -9.99 9.03
C GLY A 53 0.02 -10.62 7.63
N TYR A 54 0.48 -11.86 7.61
CA TYR A 54 0.51 -12.73 6.44
C TYR A 54 -0.49 -13.87 6.60
N GLN A 55 -1.03 -14.39 5.49
CA GLN A 55 -2.00 -15.50 5.52
C GLN A 55 -1.36 -16.80 6.02
N ASN A 56 -0.08 -16.99 5.69
CA ASN A 56 0.71 -18.11 6.19
C ASN A 56 2.11 -17.65 6.58
N GLY A 57 2.91 -17.16 5.62
CA GLY A 57 4.23 -16.62 5.89
C GLY A 57 5.29 -17.63 6.35
N VAL A 58 4.99 -18.93 6.45
CA VAL A 58 6.00 -19.96 6.76
C VAL A 58 6.88 -20.19 5.54
N VAL A 59 8.17 -19.86 5.66
CA VAL A 59 9.12 -19.87 4.55
C VAL A 59 9.42 -21.29 4.09
N THR A 60 9.17 -21.57 2.81
CA THR A 60 9.54 -22.81 2.13
C THR A 60 10.72 -22.64 1.18
N SER A 61 10.88 -21.44 0.61
CA SER A 61 12.03 -21.05 -0.20
C SER A 61 12.40 -19.59 0.05
N ARG A 62 13.65 -19.21 -0.21
CA ARG A 62 14.16 -17.85 0.02
C ARG A 62 15.22 -17.46 -1.00
N THR A 63 15.31 -16.17 -1.28
CA THR A 63 16.46 -15.60 -1.99
C THR A 63 17.70 -15.55 -1.07
N PHE A 64 18.88 -15.53 -1.67
CA PHE A 64 20.13 -15.31 -0.95
C PHE A 64 20.17 -13.88 -0.42
N GLY A 65 20.32 -13.69 0.89
CA GLY A 65 20.31 -12.38 1.54
C GLY A 65 19.06 -12.06 2.36
N SER A 66 17.93 -12.76 2.14
CA SER A 66 16.72 -12.60 2.98
C SER A 66 17.00 -12.67 4.50
N SER A 67 16.29 -11.87 5.28
CA SER A 67 16.35 -11.93 6.74
C SER A 67 15.74 -13.19 7.36
N TYR A 68 15.05 -14.04 6.58
CA TYR A 68 14.34 -15.23 7.08
C TYR A 68 14.86 -16.55 6.52
N ASN A 69 15.09 -17.55 7.36
CA ASN A 69 15.46 -18.92 6.98
C ASN A 69 14.25 -19.82 6.69
N ILE A 70 14.46 -20.90 5.96
CA ILE A 70 13.44 -21.94 5.71
C ILE A 70 12.91 -22.47 7.05
N GLY A 71 11.59 -22.58 7.16
CA GLY A 71 10.87 -23.01 8.35
C GLY A 71 10.56 -21.90 9.36
N GLN A 72 11.09 -20.68 9.18
CA GLN A 72 10.65 -19.51 9.96
C GLN A 72 9.35 -18.94 9.41
N THR A 73 8.61 -18.20 10.25
CA THR A 73 7.44 -17.44 9.83
C THR A 73 7.82 -15.97 9.68
N VAL A 74 7.48 -15.38 8.53
CA VAL A 74 7.66 -13.94 8.28
C VAL A 74 6.75 -13.14 9.21
N GLY A 75 7.27 -12.03 9.74
CA GLY A 75 6.51 -11.10 10.59
C GLY A 75 6.98 -9.65 10.47
N THR A 76 8.22 -9.44 10.08
CA THR A 76 8.86 -8.13 9.92
C THR A 76 9.30 -7.95 8.47
N LEU A 77 9.01 -6.78 7.90
CA LEU A 77 9.62 -6.29 6.68
C LEU A 77 10.74 -5.32 7.06
N PHE A 78 11.96 -5.61 6.64
CA PHE A 78 13.13 -4.76 6.89
C PHE A 78 13.36 -3.83 5.70
N ILE A 79 13.47 -2.53 5.95
CA ILE A 79 13.61 -1.54 4.88
C ILE A 79 14.80 -0.64 5.17
N ASP A 80 15.76 -0.58 4.25
CA ASP A 80 16.79 0.46 4.27
C ASP A 80 16.27 1.67 3.47
N ALA A 81 16.21 2.84 4.11
CA ALA A 81 15.72 4.06 3.48
C ALA A 81 16.82 5.12 3.43
N SER A 82 16.99 5.78 2.28
CA SER A 82 18.03 6.80 2.13
C SER A 82 17.59 8.02 1.30
N VAL A 83 18.32 9.11 1.47
CA VAL A 83 18.19 10.33 0.67
C VAL A 83 19.48 10.56 -0.09
N ALA A 84 19.40 10.57 -1.42
CA ALA A 84 20.55 10.70 -2.29
C ALA A 84 20.18 11.49 -3.56
N PRO A 85 21.15 12.04 -4.31
CA PRO A 85 20.86 12.62 -5.62
C PRO A 85 20.36 11.54 -6.59
N ILE A 86 19.25 11.80 -7.29
CA ILE A 86 18.69 10.89 -8.31
C ILE A 86 18.76 11.54 -9.69
N ASP A 87 17.89 12.53 -9.97
CA ASP A 87 17.80 13.21 -11.27
C ASP A 87 17.67 14.74 -11.18
N GLY A 88 17.60 15.28 -9.96
CA GLY A 88 17.53 16.71 -9.70
C GLY A 88 16.12 17.14 -9.31
N VAL A 89 15.75 18.38 -9.64
CA VAL A 89 14.42 18.88 -9.23
C VAL A 89 13.35 18.34 -10.17
N GLY A 90 12.46 17.53 -9.62
CA GLY A 90 11.36 16.88 -10.32
C GLY A 90 11.79 15.77 -11.25
N GLY A 91 10.81 14.99 -11.70
CA GLY A 91 11.09 13.71 -12.34
C GLY A 91 10.76 12.63 -11.33
N VAL A 92 11.78 11.92 -10.85
CA VAL A 92 11.66 10.83 -9.87
C VAL A 92 11.70 11.38 -8.44
N LEU A 93 10.56 11.37 -7.75
CA LEU A 93 10.48 11.80 -6.34
C LEU A 93 11.14 10.81 -5.38
N GLY A 94 11.01 9.53 -5.71
CA GLY A 94 11.53 8.41 -4.97
C GLY A 94 11.49 7.14 -5.82
N SER A 95 12.11 6.10 -5.28
CA SER A 95 12.00 4.75 -5.78
C SER A 95 12.10 3.72 -4.69
N ALA A 96 11.38 2.61 -4.85
CA ALA A 96 11.37 1.55 -3.88
C ALA A 96 10.99 0.19 -4.45
N GLY A 97 11.50 -0.86 -3.78
CA GLY A 97 11.07 -2.21 -4.05
C GLY A 97 11.70 -3.27 -3.15
N PRO A 98 11.27 -4.53 -3.32
CA PRO A 98 11.82 -5.65 -2.57
C PRO A 98 13.22 -6.02 -3.07
N ASP A 99 14.17 -6.09 -2.15
CA ASP A 99 15.52 -6.63 -2.38
C ASP A 99 15.52 -8.15 -2.25
N GLN A 100 14.80 -8.66 -1.25
CA GLN A 100 14.77 -10.07 -0.91
C GLN A 100 13.34 -10.58 -0.76
N ARG A 101 13.16 -11.85 -1.13
CA ARG A 101 11.85 -12.49 -1.22
C ARG A 101 11.91 -13.90 -0.68
N ILE A 102 10.75 -14.38 -0.25
CA ILE A 102 10.52 -15.78 0.09
C ILE A 102 9.31 -16.31 -0.65
N THR A 103 9.20 -17.62 -0.74
CA THR A 103 7.92 -18.29 -1.02
C THR A 103 7.45 -18.93 0.28
N ASP A 104 6.20 -18.69 0.65
CA ASP A 104 5.62 -19.29 1.84
C ASP A 104 5.02 -20.68 1.57
N GLN A 105 4.42 -21.30 2.57
CA GLN A 105 3.82 -22.63 2.45
C GLN A 105 2.49 -22.62 1.67
N ALA A 106 1.82 -21.47 1.56
CA ALA A 106 0.63 -21.30 0.73
C ALA A 106 0.99 -21.01 -0.74
N GLY A 107 2.27 -20.76 -1.05
CA GLY A 107 2.76 -20.50 -2.40
C GLY A 107 2.86 -19.01 -2.75
N PHE A 108 2.61 -18.11 -1.79
CA PHE A 108 2.76 -16.68 -2.01
C PHE A 108 4.24 -16.29 -2.02
N VAL A 109 4.58 -15.38 -2.93
CA VAL A 109 5.88 -14.70 -2.94
C VAL A 109 5.76 -13.41 -2.14
N LEU A 110 6.50 -13.33 -1.03
CA LEU A 110 6.44 -12.23 -0.07
C LEU A 110 7.79 -11.50 -0.01
N ALA A 111 7.76 -10.19 0.16
CA ALA A 111 8.96 -9.40 0.44
C ALA A 111 9.40 -9.61 1.90
N THR A 112 10.72 -9.70 2.13
CA THR A 112 11.29 -9.72 3.49
C THR A 112 12.20 -8.54 3.77
N ASP A 113 12.85 -8.04 2.72
CA ASP A 113 13.82 -6.95 2.80
C ASP A 113 13.64 -6.06 1.56
N GLY A 114 13.85 -4.76 1.71
CA GLY A 114 13.82 -3.84 0.58
C GLY A 114 14.48 -2.51 0.84
N THR A 115 14.51 -1.69 -0.21
CA THR A 115 15.17 -0.39 -0.20
C THR A 115 14.18 0.69 -0.65
N MET A 116 14.28 1.87 -0.06
CA MET A 116 13.63 3.10 -0.54
C MET A 116 14.67 4.22 -0.69
N ASN A 117 14.66 4.92 -1.83
CA ASN A 117 15.54 6.05 -2.10
C ASN A 117 14.73 7.28 -2.51
N PHE A 118 15.04 8.45 -1.95
CA PHE A 118 14.34 9.71 -2.24
C PHE A 118 15.30 10.75 -2.78
N ASP A 119 14.88 11.54 -3.78
CA ASP A 119 15.77 12.56 -4.34
C ASP A 119 15.99 13.69 -3.34
N SER A 120 17.25 13.87 -2.97
CA SER A 120 17.75 14.98 -2.17
C SER A 120 17.35 16.37 -2.70
N ALA A 121 17.15 16.53 -4.00
CA ALA A 121 16.74 17.79 -4.63
C ALA A 121 15.25 18.09 -4.45
N ASP A 122 14.41 17.07 -4.20
CA ASP A 122 12.96 17.21 -4.08
C ASP A 122 12.45 17.09 -2.64
N ILE A 123 13.18 16.39 -1.77
CA ILE A 123 12.71 16.04 -0.43
C ILE A 123 12.30 17.26 0.42
N LEU A 124 13.03 18.38 0.33
CA LEU A 124 12.69 19.60 1.07
C LEU A 124 11.38 20.21 0.58
N ASN A 125 11.11 20.18 -0.73
CA ASN A 125 9.86 20.68 -1.30
C ASN A 125 8.70 19.77 -0.94
N LEU A 126 8.90 18.45 -0.96
CA LEU A 126 7.92 17.47 -0.51
C LEU A 126 7.58 17.66 0.97
N PHE A 127 8.58 17.89 1.81
CA PHE A 127 8.41 18.15 3.24
C PHE A 127 7.62 19.44 3.49
N ASN A 128 8.05 20.55 2.89
CA ASN A 128 7.41 21.86 3.07
C ASN A 128 5.98 21.91 2.52
N SER A 129 5.67 21.10 1.49
CA SER A 129 4.32 20.97 0.94
C SER A 129 3.45 19.93 1.66
N GLY A 130 3.99 19.24 2.67
CA GLY A 130 3.30 18.18 3.40
C GLY A 130 3.14 16.87 2.61
N ARG A 131 3.65 16.78 1.38
CA ARG A 131 3.49 15.62 0.49
C ARG A 131 4.45 14.47 0.82
N LEU A 132 5.51 14.73 1.58
CA LEU A 132 6.56 13.74 1.85
C LEU A 132 6.01 12.43 2.44
N SER A 133 5.14 12.50 3.44
CA SER A 133 4.57 11.30 4.06
C SER A 133 3.75 10.46 3.08
N ALA A 134 3.05 11.09 2.14
CA ALA A 134 2.31 10.37 1.09
C ALA A 134 3.26 9.67 0.12
N VAL A 135 4.34 10.33 -0.31
CA VAL A 135 5.35 9.71 -1.19
C VAL A 135 6.03 8.54 -0.46
N ILE A 136 6.46 8.71 0.79
CA ILE A 136 7.08 7.61 1.55
C ILE A 136 6.11 6.44 1.74
N ALA A 137 4.84 6.71 2.06
CA ALA A 137 3.83 5.67 2.18
C ALA A 137 3.61 4.91 0.87
N HIS A 138 3.56 5.61 -0.26
CA HIS A 138 3.48 5.01 -1.59
C HIS A 138 4.68 4.08 -1.87
N GLU A 139 5.90 4.57 -1.65
CA GLU A 139 7.12 3.78 -1.87
C GLU A 139 7.18 2.54 -0.98
N MET A 140 6.76 2.69 0.28
CA MET A 140 6.73 1.57 1.22
C MET A 140 5.77 0.47 0.76
N ALA A 141 4.66 0.83 0.09
CA ALA A 141 3.74 -0.14 -0.50
C ALA A 141 4.40 -0.96 -1.62
N HIS A 142 5.26 -0.34 -2.43
CA HIS A 142 6.04 -1.05 -3.44
C HIS A 142 7.04 -2.04 -2.83
N VAL A 143 7.67 -1.68 -1.70
CA VAL A 143 8.51 -2.63 -0.94
C VAL A 143 7.68 -3.80 -0.42
N MET A 144 6.48 -3.54 0.08
CA MET A 144 5.57 -4.58 0.56
C MET A 144 5.10 -5.53 -0.56
N GLY A 145 5.12 -5.09 -1.82
CA GLY A 145 4.83 -5.94 -2.97
C GLY A 145 3.82 -5.38 -3.96
N PHE A 146 3.25 -4.20 -3.69
CA PHE A 146 2.29 -3.57 -4.59
C PHE A 146 2.95 -3.26 -5.93
N GLY A 147 2.38 -3.76 -7.04
CA GLY A 147 2.96 -3.66 -8.38
C GLY A 147 4.21 -4.55 -8.59
N THR A 148 5.06 -4.69 -7.57
CA THR A 148 6.37 -5.34 -7.70
C THR A 148 6.32 -6.86 -7.63
N LEU A 149 5.33 -7.42 -6.91
CA LEU A 149 5.14 -8.85 -6.69
C LEU A 149 3.85 -9.42 -7.32
N TRP A 150 3.08 -8.61 -8.03
CA TRP A 150 1.82 -9.05 -8.65
C TRP A 150 2.00 -10.21 -9.64
N THR A 151 2.97 -10.10 -10.56
CA THR A 151 3.26 -11.19 -11.51
C THR A 151 3.78 -12.43 -10.81
N ASN A 152 4.57 -12.27 -9.74
CA ASN A 152 5.08 -13.39 -8.96
C ASN A 152 3.96 -14.18 -8.26
N ASN A 153 2.88 -13.51 -7.88
CA ASN A 153 1.71 -14.09 -7.24
C ASN A 153 0.57 -14.42 -8.22
N GLY A 154 0.79 -14.25 -9.53
CA GLY A 154 -0.18 -14.65 -10.57
C GLY A 154 -1.43 -13.77 -10.64
N VAL A 155 -1.39 -12.56 -10.09
CA VAL A 155 -2.54 -11.62 -10.09
C VAL A 155 -2.39 -10.51 -11.13
N TYR A 156 -1.34 -10.55 -11.94
CA TYR A 156 -1.10 -9.61 -13.03
C TYR A 156 -0.22 -10.22 -14.11
N VAL A 157 -0.48 -9.86 -15.37
CA VAL A 157 0.41 -10.13 -16.50
C VAL A 157 0.95 -8.80 -17.01
N ASN A 158 2.28 -8.68 -17.12
CA ASN A 158 2.92 -7.44 -17.53
C ASN A 158 2.42 -6.96 -18.91
N GLY A 159 1.96 -5.71 -18.99
CA GLY A 159 1.37 -5.12 -20.18
C GLY A 159 -0.10 -5.46 -20.43
N SER A 160 -0.76 -6.20 -19.53
CA SER A 160 -2.20 -6.50 -19.68
C SER A 160 -3.10 -5.32 -19.34
N GLY A 161 -2.68 -4.46 -18.40
CA GLY A 161 -3.52 -3.38 -17.87
C GLY A 161 -4.65 -3.86 -16.96
N GLU A 162 -4.66 -5.14 -16.57
CA GLU A 162 -5.75 -5.75 -15.78
C GLU A 162 -5.22 -6.49 -14.56
N PHE A 163 -5.57 -6.03 -13.35
CA PHE A 163 -5.27 -6.73 -12.11
C PHE A 163 -6.33 -7.81 -11.82
N THR A 164 -5.93 -9.07 -11.71
CA THR A 164 -6.87 -10.21 -11.64
C THR A 164 -7.06 -10.80 -10.25
N GLY A 165 -6.57 -10.12 -9.21
CA GLY A 165 -6.79 -10.53 -7.81
C GLY A 165 -8.27 -10.43 -7.41
N ALA A 166 -8.77 -11.47 -6.75
CA ALA A 166 -10.20 -11.61 -6.46
C ALA A 166 -10.68 -10.66 -5.35
N ALA A 167 -9.84 -10.42 -4.33
CA ALA A 167 -10.19 -9.54 -3.21
C ALA A 167 -10.26 -8.08 -3.66
N ALA A 168 -9.24 -7.60 -4.40
CA ALA A 168 -9.24 -6.25 -4.96
C ALA A 168 -10.38 -6.06 -5.97
N THR A 169 -10.66 -7.07 -6.80
CA THR A 169 -11.81 -7.02 -7.73
C THR A 169 -13.14 -6.87 -7.00
N ALA A 170 -13.34 -7.57 -5.89
CA ALA A 170 -14.55 -7.41 -5.09
C ALA A 170 -14.68 -5.98 -4.53
N LYS A 171 -13.56 -5.38 -4.09
CA LYS A 171 -13.53 -4.00 -3.61
C LYS A 171 -13.70 -2.97 -4.72
N TRP A 172 -13.16 -3.22 -5.91
CA TRP A 172 -13.41 -2.41 -7.10
C TRP A 172 -14.90 -2.29 -7.42
N HIS A 173 -15.65 -3.38 -7.28
CA HIS A 173 -17.10 -3.38 -7.47
C HIS A 173 -17.82 -2.65 -6.33
N SER A 174 -17.46 -2.92 -5.08
CA SER A 174 -18.21 -2.39 -3.93
C SER A 174 -17.86 -0.94 -3.57
N GLU A 175 -16.59 -0.55 -3.69
CA GLU A 175 -16.07 0.77 -3.33
C GLU A 175 -16.30 1.76 -4.48
N PHE A 176 -16.03 1.38 -5.72
CA PHE A 176 -16.06 2.30 -6.86
C PHE A 176 -17.25 2.07 -7.82
N GLY A 177 -18.12 1.10 -7.54
CA GLY A 177 -19.28 0.79 -8.36
C GLY A 177 -18.94 0.30 -9.78
N GLN A 178 -17.72 -0.19 -9.97
CA GLN A 178 -17.20 -0.60 -11.26
C GLN A 178 -17.55 -2.06 -11.57
N THR A 179 -17.30 -2.48 -12.81
CA THR A 179 -17.43 -3.88 -13.26
C THR A 179 -16.10 -4.37 -13.82
N GLY A 180 -15.92 -5.69 -13.93
CA GLY A 180 -14.65 -6.25 -14.43
C GLY A 180 -13.53 -6.16 -13.39
N THR A 181 -12.28 -6.13 -13.84
CA THR A 181 -11.09 -6.05 -12.97
C THR A 181 -10.64 -4.60 -12.80
N PRO A 182 -9.88 -4.27 -11.74
CA PRO A 182 -9.18 -2.99 -11.64
C PRO A 182 -8.21 -2.78 -12.81
N ASN A 183 -8.18 -1.56 -13.33
CA ASN A 183 -7.24 -1.17 -14.38
C ASN A 183 -5.86 -0.84 -13.78
N VAL A 184 -4.81 -1.28 -14.47
CA VAL A 184 -3.41 -1.01 -14.13
C VAL A 184 -2.83 -0.05 -15.17
N GLU A 185 -2.07 0.94 -14.70
CA GLU A 185 -1.43 1.95 -15.52
C GLU A 185 -0.53 1.34 -16.60
N LEU A 186 -0.62 1.83 -17.84
CA LEU A 186 0.22 1.39 -18.96
C LEU A 186 1.04 2.53 -19.59
N GLY A 187 0.66 3.78 -19.32
CA GLY A 187 1.33 5.02 -19.67
C GLY A 187 2.39 5.43 -18.66
N GLY A 188 2.77 6.72 -18.67
CA GLY A 188 3.79 7.27 -17.78
C GLY A 188 5.24 6.78 -17.97
N GLY A 189 5.49 5.70 -18.70
CA GLY A 189 6.82 5.12 -18.92
C GLY A 189 7.21 4.05 -17.89
N PRO A 190 8.43 3.49 -17.94
CA PRO A 190 8.79 2.28 -17.20
C PRO A 190 8.67 2.37 -15.66
N GLY A 191 8.84 3.57 -15.10
CA GLY A 191 8.70 3.79 -13.65
C GLY A 191 7.25 3.86 -13.18
N THR A 192 6.29 3.98 -14.10
CA THR A 192 4.86 4.19 -13.79
C THR A 192 4.00 3.03 -14.31
N ALA A 193 4.19 2.62 -15.56
CA ALA A 193 3.45 1.51 -16.14
C ALA A 193 3.64 0.22 -15.34
N ASN A 194 2.56 -0.57 -15.21
CA ASN A 194 2.52 -1.91 -14.64
C ASN A 194 2.75 -2.01 -13.12
N GLY A 195 2.87 -0.86 -12.43
CA GLY A 195 3.10 -0.81 -10.99
C GLY A 195 2.03 -0.06 -10.20
N HIS A 196 1.08 0.57 -10.89
CA HIS A 196 0.16 1.55 -10.31
C HIS A 196 -1.28 1.31 -10.78
N TRP A 197 -2.24 1.80 -10.01
CA TRP A 197 -3.60 1.95 -10.52
C TRP A 197 -3.64 2.98 -11.65
N ASP A 198 -4.46 2.69 -12.65
CA ASP A 198 -4.60 3.52 -13.85
C ASP A 198 -5.18 4.90 -13.51
N GLU A 199 -4.52 5.95 -14.02
CA GLU A 199 -5.06 7.30 -13.99
C GLU A 199 -4.78 8.05 -15.29
N VAL A 200 -5.29 9.28 -15.41
CA VAL A 200 -4.99 10.08 -16.61
C VAL A 200 -3.51 10.46 -16.60
N ASP A 201 -2.78 10.05 -17.64
CA ASP A 201 -1.38 10.37 -17.89
C ASP A 201 -1.02 11.82 -17.47
N GLY A 202 -0.11 11.94 -16.50
CA GLY A 202 0.29 13.23 -15.91
C GLY A 202 -0.47 13.63 -14.64
N GLY A 203 -1.40 12.81 -14.16
CA GLY A 203 -2.11 12.93 -12.88
C GLY A 203 -3.06 14.13 -12.74
N GLY A 204 -3.22 14.92 -13.80
CA GLY A 204 -4.02 16.15 -13.79
C GLY A 204 -5.50 15.92 -14.06
N GLY A 205 -5.84 14.83 -14.75
CA GLY A 205 -7.21 14.51 -15.15
C GLY A 205 -7.99 13.80 -14.06
N SER A 206 -9.31 14.03 -14.04
CA SER A 206 -10.26 13.17 -13.31
C SER A 206 -10.39 11.84 -14.03
N THR A 207 -10.35 10.75 -13.26
CA THR A 207 -10.68 9.42 -13.79
C THR A 207 -12.19 9.28 -14.01
N GLY A 208 -13.00 10.05 -13.28
CA GLY A 208 -14.45 9.91 -13.22
C GLY A 208 -14.92 8.73 -12.37
N ILE A 209 -13.97 8.00 -11.77
CA ILE A 209 -14.23 6.85 -10.89
C ILE A 209 -14.13 7.36 -9.46
N LEU A 210 -15.27 7.36 -8.77
CA LEU A 210 -15.41 7.95 -7.45
C LEU A 210 -15.73 6.88 -6.42
N ASP A 211 -15.17 7.02 -5.22
CA ASP A 211 -15.57 6.25 -4.06
C ASP A 211 -16.89 6.78 -3.45
N PRO A 212 -17.45 6.17 -2.40
CA PRO A 212 -18.71 6.61 -1.79
C PRO A 212 -18.64 7.99 -1.12
N LEU A 213 -17.43 8.51 -0.87
CA LEU A 213 -17.18 9.84 -0.33
C LEU A 213 -16.99 10.89 -1.43
N GLY A 214 -17.07 10.51 -2.71
CA GLY A 214 -16.86 11.39 -3.86
C GLY A 214 -15.39 11.69 -4.14
N ARG A 215 -14.45 10.91 -3.58
CA ARG A 215 -13.02 11.01 -3.87
C ARG A 215 -12.72 10.28 -5.17
N ASP A 216 -12.04 10.95 -6.09
CA ASP A 216 -11.66 10.40 -7.39
C ASP A 216 -10.43 9.50 -7.28
N MET A 217 -10.38 8.41 -8.05
CA MET A 217 -9.25 7.48 -8.13
C MET A 217 -7.91 8.16 -8.42
N ARG A 218 -7.87 9.34 -9.07
CA ARG A 218 -6.64 10.16 -9.22
C ARG A 218 -6.00 10.60 -7.89
N LEU A 219 -6.70 10.44 -6.78
CA LEU A 219 -6.22 10.75 -5.43
C LEU A 219 -5.91 9.47 -4.65
N GLU A 220 -6.06 8.29 -5.25
CA GLU A 220 -5.65 7.04 -4.63
C GLU A 220 -4.12 7.05 -4.49
N LEU A 221 -3.62 6.58 -3.34
CA LEU A 221 -2.22 6.66 -2.98
C LEU A 221 -1.32 6.00 -4.02
N MET A 222 -1.74 4.88 -4.60
CA MET A 222 -0.99 3.99 -5.49
C MET A 222 -1.24 4.25 -6.98
N THR A 223 -1.70 5.45 -7.35
CA THR A 223 -1.61 5.91 -8.74
C THR A 223 -0.22 6.47 -9.06
N GLY A 224 0.11 6.59 -10.34
CA GLY A 224 1.46 6.95 -10.81
C GLY A 224 1.92 8.38 -10.51
N TRP A 225 1.01 9.29 -10.16
CA TRP A 225 1.29 10.70 -9.91
C TRP A 225 0.67 11.17 -8.59
N ILE A 226 1.51 11.21 -7.55
CA ILE A 226 1.09 11.62 -6.21
C ILE A 226 0.48 13.02 -6.20
N GLY A 227 -0.75 13.10 -5.71
CA GLY A 227 -1.49 14.33 -5.50
C GLY A 227 -1.00 15.20 -4.33
N SER A 228 -1.68 16.32 -4.14
CA SER A 228 -1.53 17.18 -2.95
C SER A 228 -2.25 16.62 -1.73
N THR A 229 -3.16 15.68 -1.96
CA THR A 229 -3.95 14.91 -0.99
C THR A 229 -4.08 13.51 -1.57
N SER A 230 -3.98 12.50 -0.71
CA SER A 230 -4.10 11.10 -1.13
C SER A 230 -4.92 10.30 -0.12
N PHE A 231 -5.47 9.17 -0.57
CA PHE A 231 -6.12 8.19 0.31
C PHE A 231 -5.73 6.77 -0.09
N VAL A 232 -5.78 5.84 0.87
CA VAL A 232 -5.67 4.41 0.57
C VAL A 232 -7.08 3.85 0.42
N SER A 233 -7.36 3.24 -0.72
CA SER A 233 -8.63 2.57 -1.00
C SER A 233 -8.71 1.20 -0.34
N GLU A 234 -9.93 0.72 -0.07
CA GLU A 234 -10.14 -0.68 0.33
C GLU A 234 -9.64 -1.64 -0.75
N MET A 235 -9.74 -1.25 -2.02
CA MET A 235 -9.17 -1.96 -3.16
C MET A 235 -7.65 -2.14 -3.03
N THR A 236 -6.90 -1.10 -2.68
CA THR A 236 -5.45 -1.20 -2.46
C THR A 236 -5.12 -2.15 -1.32
N VAL A 237 -5.81 -2.04 -0.19
CA VAL A 237 -5.61 -2.97 0.95
C VAL A 237 -5.94 -4.41 0.54
N ALA A 238 -7.02 -4.63 -0.21
CA ALA A 238 -7.40 -5.95 -0.71
C ALA A 238 -6.42 -6.50 -1.75
N SER A 239 -5.73 -5.67 -2.52
CA SER A 239 -4.68 -6.11 -3.44
C SER A 239 -3.49 -6.74 -2.70
N PHE A 240 -3.21 -6.32 -1.45
CA PHE A 240 -2.24 -7.00 -0.59
C PHE A 240 -2.74 -8.38 -0.15
N VAL A 241 -4.04 -8.52 0.12
CA VAL A 241 -4.64 -9.83 0.44
C VAL A 241 -4.46 -10.79 -0.72
N ASP A 242 -4.63 -10.33 -1.96
CA ASP A 242 -4.42 -11.13 -3.16
C ASP A 242 -2.95 -11.59 -3.37
N ILE A 243 -1.99 -11.00 -2.66
CA ILE A 243 -0.57 -11.40 -2.68
C ILE A 243 -0.07 -11.96 -1.34
N GLY A 244 -0.98 -12.43 -0.48
CA GLY A 244 -0.64 -13.24 0.70
C GLY A 244 -0.63 -12.50 2.04
N PHE A 245 -1.09 -11.26 2.08
CA PHE A 245 -1.28 -10.52 3.34
C PHE A 245 -2.67 -10.78 3.96
N VAL A 246 -2.81 -10.40 5.23
CA VAL A 246 -4.07 -10.31 5.95
C VAL A 246 -4.34 -8.85 6.26
N ALA A 247 -5.45 -8.31 5.76
CA ALA A 247 -5.92 -6.97 6.12
C ALA A 247 -6.42 -6.94 7.57
N VAL A 248 -6.30 -5.80 8.23
CA VAL A 248 -6.98 -5.56 9.52
C VAL A 248 -8.50 -5.59 9.26
N PRO A 249 -9.27 -6.42 10.00
CA PRO A 249 -10.72 -6.44 9.86
C PRO A 249 -11.30 -5.10 10.33
N GLU A 250 -11.95 -4.38 9.42
CA GLU A 250 -12.54 -3.09 9.73
C GLU A 250 -13.62 -3.20 10.81
N PRO A 251 -13.64 -2.37 11.86
CA PRO A 251 -14.90 -1.96 12.46
C PRO A 251 -15.53 -0.89 11.55
N LEU A 252 -16.09 -1.28 10.39
CA LEU A 252 -16.76 -0.35 9.45
C LEU A 252 -15.95 0.94 9.16
N SER A 253 -14.76 0.81 8.59
CA SER A 253 -13.81 1.92 8.46
C SER A 253 -14.01 2.73 7.19
N SER A 254 -14.97 3.66 7.23
CA SER A 254 -14.77 4.92 6.54
C SER A 254 -13.78 5.75 7.38
N LEU A 255 -12.59 6.07 6.84
CA LEU A 255 -11.66 7.17 7.22
C LEU A 255 -10.21 6.74 7.51
N ALA A 256 -9.45 6.44 6.46
CA ALA A 256 -8.04 6.84 6.41
C ALA A 256 -7.93 8.00 5.40
N ILE A 257 -8.12 9.23 5.86
CA ILE A 257 -7.84 10.43 5.08
C ILE A 257 -6.47 10.93 5.50
N LEU A 258 -5.51 10.95 4.58
CA LEU A 258 -4.29 11.74 4.75
C LEU A 258 -4.67 13.21 4.50
N ALA A 259 -5.13 13.90 5.54
CA ALA A 259 -5.63 15.26 5.41
C ALA A 259 -4.48 16.27 5.24
N LEU A 260 -4.44 16.97 4.11
CA LEU A 260 -3.57 18.13 3.87
C LEU A 260 -4.40 19.30 3.28
N VAL A 261 -4.22 20.50 3.84
CA VAL A 261 -4.91 21.76 3.47
C VAL A 261 -4.13 22.47 2.34
N PRO A 262 -4.78 23.14 1.35
CA PRO A 262 -4.17 23.45 0.06
C PRO A 262 -3.54 24.85 -0.03
N TYR A 263 -2.55 25.03 -0.92
CA TYR A 263 -2.64 25.98 -2.05
C TYR A 263 -1.50 25.78 -3.07
N PHE A 264 -1.79 26.20 -4.31
CA PHE A 264 -1.01 26.19 -5.56
C PHE A 264 -1.15 24.95 -6.44
N VAL A 265 -1.63 25.20 -7.66
CA VAL A 265 -1.52 24.30 -8.81
C VAL A 265 -0.03 24.17 -9.13
N THR A 266 0.57 23.07 -8.70
CA THR A 266 1.88 22.62 -9.16
C THR A 266 1.72 21.31 -9.91
N ARG A 267 2.52 21.18 -10.98
CA ARG A 267 2.58 20.02 -11.86
C ARG A 267 2.86 18.77 -11.01
N ARG A 268 1.99 17.77 -11.04
CA ARG A 268 2.22 16.50 -10.33
C ARG A 268 3.43 15.79 -10.93
N GLN A 269 4.27 15.25 -10.06
CA GLN A 269 5.53 14.59 -10.41
C GLN A 269 5.37 13.08 -10.27
N ARG A 270 6.19 12.31 -10.99
CA ARG A 270 6.10 10.86 -11.06
C ARG A 270 6.78 10.24 -9.85
N VAL A 271 6.28 9.08 -9.44
CA VAL A 271 6.98 8.17 -8.55
C VAL A 271 7.47 7.00 -9.39
N ALA A 272 8.73 6.57 -9.23
CA ALA A 272 9.34 5.58 -10.12
C ALA A 272 9.76 4.33 -9.35
N ARG A 273 9.52 3.16 -9.93
CA ARG A 273 9.97 1.87 -9.39
C ARG A 273 11.48 1.65 -9.50
#